data_AF-A0A521BZQ1-F1
#
_entry.id   AF-A0A521BZQ1-F1
#
_cell.length_a   1.000
_cell.length_b   1.000
_cell.length_c   1.000
_cell.angle_alpha   90.00
_cell.angle_beta   90.00
_cell.angle_gamma   90.00
#
_symmetry.space_group_name_H-M   'P 1'
#
loop_
_entity.id
_entity.type
_entity.pdbx_description
1 polymer ?
#
loop_
_entity_poly.entity_id
_entity_poly.type
_entity_poly.pdbx_seq_one_letter_code
_entity_poly.pdbx_strand_id
1 'polypeptide(L)'
;MEFHLDKAKILSKADLKEFLEGLKNFGTLIAPKRKGEKFVFDRVENVDEVELNYTRTILPPKKFLLPYRRERFSYNLETLEFENPPFTENQVIFGIHSCDLHGITILDSIYLKENPDPKYLDVRRKTILIGVSCKPDEYCFCLSTGTAFPDGANWDLFLTDIGNDYFITVGSPKGDEVLISLKHLLREITQEDLNLYKKTSSRKKNAL
;
A
#
# COMPACT_ATOMS: atom_id res chain seq x y z
N MET A 1 4.49 8.61 15.36
CA MET A 1 4.13 7.18 15.43
C MET A 1 5.44 6.44 15.59
N GLU A 2 5.74 5.93 16.78
CA GLU A 2 6.96 5.17 17.04
C GLU A 2 6.89 3.87 16.25
N PHE A 3 7.96 3.54 15.52
CA PHE A 3 8.06 2.24 14.88
C PHE A 3 8.15 1.15 15.93
N HIS A 4 7.17 0.26 15.94
CA HIS A 4 7.26 -0.99 16.69
C HIS A 4 8.18 -1.96 15.96
N LEU A 5 9.49 -1.70 16.00
CA LEU A 5 10.52 -2.60 15.47
C LEU A 5 10.44 -3.98 16.14
N ASP A 6 9.89 -4.06 17.35
CA ASP A 6 9.57 -5.27 18.12
C ASP A 6 8.46 -6.12 17.49
N LYS A 7 7.64 -5.55 16.61
CA LYS A 7 6.56 -6.26 15.89
C LYS A 7 6.87 -6.56 14.42
N ALA A 8 8.08 -6.20 13.98
CA ALA A 8 8.47 -6.47 12.61
C ALA A 8 8.59 -7.98 12.35
N LYS A 9 8.37 -8.38 11.09
CA LYS A 9 8.51 -9.75 10.62
C LYS A 9 9.38 -9.80 9.38
N ILE A 10 9.93 -10.96 9.09
CA ILE A 10 10.66 -11.19 7.84
C ILE A 10 9.87 -12.10 6.93
N LEU A 11 9.79 -11.71 5.66
CA LEU A 11 9.21 -12.48 4.57
C LEU A 11 10.31 -12.79 3.55
N SER A 12 10.50 -14.05 3.18
CA SER A 12 11.45 -14.36 2.12
C SER A 12 10.92 -13.92 0.75
N LYS A 13 11.80 -13.49 -0.16
CA LYS A 13 11.40 -13.18 -1.53
C LYS A 13 10.83 -14.38 -2.27
N ALA A 14 11.23 -15.60 -1.88
CA ALA A 14 10.67 -16.83 -2.43
C ALA A 14 9.17 -16.97 -2.12
N ASP A 15 8.75 -16.53 -0.92
CA ASP A 15 7.38 -16.65 -0.42
C ASP A 15 6.50 -15.47 -0.83
N LEU A 16 7.05 -14.47 -1.55
CA LEU A 16 6.32 -13.27 -1.96
C LEU A 16 5.05 -13.61 -2.75
N LYS A 17 5.11 -14.60 -3.65
CA LYS A 17 3.95 -14.98 -4.47
C LYS A 17 2.84 -15.57 -3.60
N GLU A 18 3.18 -16.44 -2.67
CA GLU A 18 2.22 -17.03 -1.75
C GLU A 18 1.63 -15.96 -0.81
N PHE A 19 2.47 -15.01 -0.37
CA PHE A 19 2.01 -13.86 0.41
C PHE A 19 0.97 -13.04 -0.37
N LEU A 20 1.23 -12.74 -1.65
CA LEU A 20 0.30 -12.00 -2.51
C LEU A 20 -1.01 -12.76 -2.75
N GLU A 21 -0.96 -14.08 -2.95
CA GLU A 21 -2.17 -14.90 -3.04
C GLU A 21 -2.94 -14.86 -1.72
N GLY A 22 -2.25 -14.92 -0.58
CA GLY A 22 -2.83 -14.76 0.74
C GLY A 22 -3.56 -13.42 0.94
N LEU A 23 -3.04 -12.34 0.36
CA LEU A 23 -3.66 -11.01 0.42
C LEU A 23 -5.04 -10.95 -0.27
N LYS A 24 -5.30 -11.80 -1.27
CA LYS A 24 -6.60 -11.82 -1.96
C LYS A 24 -7.75 -12.22 -1.02
N ASN A 25 -7.46 -12.92 0.08
CA ASN A 25 -8.47 -13.25 1.08
C ASN A 25 -9.00 -12.03 1.86
N PHE A 26 -8.27 -10.90 1.82
CA PHE A 26 -8.65 -9.66 2.47
C PHE A 26 -9.41 -8.70 1.54
N GLY A 27 -9.48 -9.00 0.24
CA GLY A 27 -10.19 -8.19 -0.75
C GLY A 27 -9.53 -8.23 -2.12
N THR A 28 -10.04 -7.41 -3.04
CA THR A 28 -9.47 -7.27 -4.38
C THR A 28 -8.02 -6.80 -4.30
N LEU A 29 -7.07 -7.60 -4.79
CA LEU A 29 -5.66 -7.25 -4.85
C LEU A 29 -5.41 -6.25 -5.98
N ILE A 30 -4.80 -5.12 -5.62
CA ILE A 30 -4.37 -4.08 -6.55
C ILE A 30 -2.87 -3.91 -6.36
N ALA A 31 -2.11 -4.00 -7.44
CA ALA A 31 -0.65 -3.90 -7.38
C ALA A 31 -0.10 -3.22 -8.65
N PRO A 32 1.15 -2.75 -8.63
CA PRO A 32 1.83 -2.28 -9.83
C PRO A 32 2.01 -3.45 -10.82
N LYS A 33 1.57 -3.24 -12.06
CA LYS A 33 1.82 -4.14 -13.20
C LYS A 33 2.42 -3.39 -14.37
N ARG A 34 3.18 -4.11 -15.19
CA ARG A 34 3.74 -3.58 -16.43
C ARG A 34 2.65 -3.40 -17.48
N LYS A 35 2.61 -2.23 -18.12
CA LYS A 35 1.73 -1.91 -19.25
C LYS A 35 2.56 -1.26 -20.36
N GLY A 36 3.05 -2.09 -21.28
CA GLY A 36 4.07 -1.68 -22.24
C GLY A 36 5.38 -1.34 -21.53
N GLU A 37 5.94 -0.17 -21.82
CA GLU A 37 7.20 0.32 -21.20
C GLU A 37 7.00 0.99 -19.83
N LYS A 38 5.76 1.10 -19.36
CA LYS A 38 5.40 1.88 -18.17
C LYS A 38 4.69 0.99 -17.14
N PHE A 39 4.44 1.54 -15.95
CA PHE A 39 3.79 0.83 -14.86
C PHE A 39 2.47 1.50 -14.45
N VAL A 40 1.50 0.70 -14.03
CA VAL A 40 0.20 1.17 -13.53
C VAL A 40 -0.24 0.31 -12.36
N PHE A 41 -0.91 0.91 -11.38
CA PHE A 41 -1.68 0.12 -10.41
C PHE A 41 -2.94 -0.39 -11.09
N ASP A 42 -3.19 -1.69 -10.99
CA ASP A 42 -4.41 -2.31 -11.50
C ASP A 42 -4.82 -3.52 -10.66
N ARG A 43 -6.04 -4.00 -10.87
CA ARG A 43 -6.50 -5.26 -10.28
C ARG A 43 -5.61 -6.42 -10.76
N VAL A 44 -5.29 -7.33 -9.86
CA VAL A 44 -4.39 -8.46 -10.06
C VAL A 44 -5.16 -9.77 -9.90
N GLU A 45 -5.43 -10.42 -11.03
CA GLU A 45 -6.00 -11.78 -11.04
C GLU A 45 -4.89 -12.83 -10.91
N ASN A 46 -3.77 -12.64 -11.61
CA ASN A 46 -2.57 -13.48 -11.51
C ASN A 46 -1.44 -12.71 -10.82
N VAL A 47 -0.94 -13.22 -9.69
CA VAL A 47 0.15 -12.58 -8.93
C VAL A 47 1.48 -12.51 -9.67
N ASP A 48 1.68 -13.34 -10.70
CA ASP A 48 2.87 -13.28 -11.56
C ASP A 48 2.96 -11.96 -12.35
N GLU A 49 1.86 -11.22 -12.48
CA GLU A 49 1.83 -9.92 -13.15
C GLU A 49 2.35 -8.76 -12.29
N VAL A 50 2.54 -9.00 -10.98
CA VAL A 50 2.97 -7.98 -10.02
C VAL A 50 4.44 -7.65 -10.23
N GLU A 51 4.74 -6.37 -10.44
CA GLU A 51 6.10 -5.87 -10.66
C GLU A 51 6.48 -4.86 -9.57
N LEU A 52 7.41 -5.24 -8.71
CA LEU A 52 7.93 -4.38 -7.64
C LEU A 52 9.16 -3.57 -8.05
N ASN A 53 9.84 -3.92 -9.15
CA ASN A 53 10.98 -3.18 -9.64
C ASN A 53 10.54 -2.07 -10.61
N TYR A 54 9.76 -1.11 -10.08
CA TYR A 54 9.32 0.06 -10.81
C TYR A 54 9.79 1.35 -10.10
N THR A 55 10.01 2.41 -10.86
CA THR A 55 10.37 3.72 -10.27
C THR A 55 9.14 4.60 -10.09
N ARG A 56 8.32 4.72 -11.15
CA ARG A 56 7.14 5.59 -11.22
C ARG A 56 6.01 4.90 -11.99
N THR A 57 4.78 5.15 -11.59
CA THR A 57 3.59 4.74 -12.35
C THR A 57 3.04 5.90 -13.17
N ILE A 58 2.34 5.61 -14.28
CA ILE A 58 1.62 6.66 -15.04
C ILE A 58 0.43 7.17 -14.23
N LEU A 59 -0.26 6.25 -13.57
CA LEU A 59 -1.44 6.54 -12.77
C LEU A 59 -1.18 6.10 -11.33
N PRO A 60 -1.25 7.02 -10.36
CA PRO A 60 -1.01 6.71 -8.96
C PRO A 60 -2.13 5.84 -8.39
N PRO A 61 -1.88 5.16 -7.26
CA PRO A 61 -2.88 4.30 -6.61
C PRO A 61 -4.13 5.06 -6.14
N LYS A 62 -4.07 6.40 -6.03
CA LYS A 62 -5.20 7.25 -5.61
C LYS A 62 -6.50 6.98 -6.38
N LYS A 63 -6.43 6.50 -7.63
CA LYS A 63 -7.64 6.25 -8.46
C LYS A 63 -8.57 5.18 -7.86
N PHE A 64 -8.04 4.31 -7.01
CA PHE A 64 -8.81 3.27 -6.29
C PHE A 64 -9.44 3.79 -5.00
N LEU A 65 -8.99 4.94 -4.50
CA LEU A 65 -9.57 5.62 -3.34
C LEU A 65 -10.56 6.70 -3.78
N LEU A 66 -10.19 7.43 -4.84
CA LEU A 66 -10.93 8.54 -5.40
C LEU A 66 -10.89 8.43 -6.95
N PRO A 67 -11.85 7.71 -7.56
CA PRO A 67 -11.90 7.53 -9.00
C PRO A 67 -12.24 8.84 -9.72
N TYR A 68 -11.86 8.93 -11.00
CA TYR A 68 -12.11 10.13 -11.82
C TYR A 68 -13.60 10.46 -11.97
N ARG A 69 -14.45 9.43 -12.06
CA ARG A 69 -15.90 9.55 -12.00
C ARG A 69 -16.40 8.70 -10.84
N ARG A 70 -17.30 9.28 -10.06
CA ARG A 70 -17.99 8.61 -8.97
C ARG A 70 -19.47 8.92 -9.13
N GLU A 71 -20.27 7.88 -9.20
CA GLU A 71 -21.72 8.01 -9.17
C GLU A 71 -22.12 8.61 -7.82
N ARG A 72 -22.98 9.64 -7.83
CA ARG A 72 -23.44 10.29 -6.58
C ARG A 72 -24.72 9.67 -6.07
N PHE A 73 -25.68 9.49 -6.96
CA PHE A 73 -26.96 8.85 -6.74
C PHE A 73 -27.40 8.18 -8.04
N SER A 74 -28.11 7.07 -7.91
CA SER A 74 -28.99 6.54 -8.95
C SER A 74 -30.41 6.54 -8.39
N TYR A 75 -31.39 6.65 -9.27
CA TYR A 75 -32.80 6.63 -8.89
C TYR A 75 -33.62 6.10 -10.05
N ASN A 76 -34.70 5.42 -9.70
CA ASN A 76 -35.66 4.93 -10.67
C ASN A 76 -36.63 6.06 -11.04
N LEU A 77 -36.78 6.33 -12.34
CA LEU A 77 -37.63 7.42 -12.84
C LEU A 77 -39.13 7.16 -12.69
N GLU A 78 -39.54 5.89 -12.60
CA GLU A 78 -40.94 5.48 -12.47
C GLU A 78 -41.39 5.44 -11.01
N THR A 79 -40.56 4.86 -10.13
CA THR A 79 -40.87 4.77 -8.69
C THR A 79 -40.42 5.99 -7.89
N LEU A 80 -39.54 6.83 -8.47
CA LEU A 80 -38.87 7.96 -7.80
C LEU A 80 -38.06 7.56 -6.55
N GLU A 81 -37.70 6.28 -6.45
CA GLU A 81 -36.91 5.75 -5.36
C GLU A 81 -35.41 5.86 -5.68
N PHE A 82 -34.62 6.25 -4.67
CA PHE A 82 -33.16 6.20 -4.78
C PHE A 82 -32.69 4.75 -4.78
N GLU A 83 -31.85 4.42 -5.75
CA GLU A 83 -31.13 3.15 -5.76
C GLU A 83 -29.92 3.28 -4.82
N ASN A 84 -29.72 2.28 -3.97
CA ASN A 84 -28.52 2.24 -3.14
C ASN A 84 -27.30 2.10 -4.06
N PRO A 85 -26.30 3.00 -3.97
CA PRO A 85 -25.08 2.84 -4.75
C PRO A 85 -24.44 1.49 -4.41
N PRO A 86 -23.80 0.82 -5.38
CA PRO A 86 -23.19 -0.48 -5.14
C PRO A 86 -22.22 -0.42 -3.96
N PHE A 87 -22.23 -1.46 -3.13
CA PHE A 87 -21.34 -1.56 -1.97
C PHE A 87 -19.89 -1.45 -2.39
N THR A 88 -19.10 -0.64 -1.69
CA THR A 88 -17.65 -0.69 -1.86
C THR A 88 -17.14 -2.04 -1.38
N GLU A 89 -16.38 -2.73 -2.22
CA GLU A 89 -15.72 -4.00 -1.89
C GLU A 89 -14.44 -3.77 -1.07
N ASN A 90 -14.03 -4.77 -0.29
CA ASN A 90 -12.71 -4.73 0.35
C ASN A 90 -11.62 -4.78 -0.72
N GLN A 91 -10.54 -4.03 -0.50
CA GLN A 91 -9.39 -3.98 -1.39
C GLN A 91 -8.06 -3.91 -0.65
N VAL A 92 -7.04 -4.52 -1.25
CA VAL A 92 -5.65 -4.45 -0.78
C VAL A 92 -4.82 -3.78 -1.86
N ILE A 93 -4.29 -2.60 -1.57
CA ILE A 93 -3.39 -1.90 -2.48
C ILE A 93 -1.96 -2.18 -2.02
N PHE A 94 -1.26 -3.03 -2.77
CA PHE A 94 0.08 -3.51 -2.48
C PHE A 94 1.12 -2.85 -3.37
N GLY A 95 2.33 -2.68 -2.85
CA GLY A 95 3.47 -2.16 -3.61
C GLY A 95 3.54 -0.64 -3.65
N ILE A 96 2.87 0.07 -2.73
CA ILE A 96 2.79 1.53 -2.76
C ILE A 96 4.13 2.15 -2.33
N HIS A 97 4.65 3.10 -3.10
CA HIS A 97 5.81 3.86 -2.67
C HIS A 97 5.48 4.86 -1.55
N SER A 98 6.45 5.12 -0.68
CA SER A 98 6.29 6.03 0.47
C SER A 98 5.73 7.41 0.10
N CYS A 99 6.13 7.98 -1.05
CA CYS A 99 5.62 9.27 -1.52
C CYS A 99 4.12 9.22 -1.86
N ASP A 100 3.63 8.13 -2.44
CA ASP A 100 2.20 7.93 -2.70
C ASP A 100 1.42 7.74 -1.38
N LEU A 101 1.98 7.05 -0.38
CA LEU A 101 1.37 6.93 0.95
C LEU A 101 1.20 8.30 1.62
N HIS A 102 2.19 9.17 1.51
CA HIS A 102 2.08 10.56 1.96
C HIS A 102 1.00 11.32 1.20
N GLY A 103 0.95 11.17 -0.13
CA GLY A 103 -0.12 11.75 -0.95
C GLY A 103 -1.51 11.29 -0.52
N ILE A 104 -1.68 10.01 -0.20
CA ILE A 104 -2.93 9.45 0.34
C ILE A 104 -3.24 10.04 1.73
N THR A 105 -2.23 10.24 2.57
CA THR A 105 -2.40 10.86 3.90
C THR A 105 -2.87 12.30 3.80
N ILE A 106 -2.38 13.05 2.80
CA ILE A 106 -2.88 14.40 2.49
C ILE A 106 -4.34 14.32 2.04
N LEU A 107 -4.70 13.37 1.16
CA LEU A 107 -6.11 13.16 0.76
C LEU A 107 -7.00 12.83 1.96
N ASP A 108 -6.55 11.94 2.85
CA ASP A 108 -7.25 11.60 4.09
C ASP A 108 -7.49 12.85 4.94
N SER A 109 -6.52 13.76 5.02
CA SER A 109 -6.67 15.01 5.78
C SER A 109 -7.77 15.93 5.24
N ILE A 110 -8.05 15.88 3.93
CA ILE A 110 -9.06 16.68 3.27
C ILE A 110 -10.44 16.01 3.39
N TYR A 111 -10.50 14.70 3.14
CA TYR A 111 -11.77 13.98 2.99
C TYR A 111 -12.28 13.33 4.28
N LEU A 112 -11.47 13.22 5.35
CA LEU A 112 -11.84 12.48 6.58
C LEU A 112 -11.82 13.30 7.87
N LYS A 113 -11.39 14.58 7.85
CA LYS A 113 -11.32 15.40 9.07
C LYS A 113 -12.66 15.99 9.48
N GLU A 114 -12.90 17.27 9.22
CA GLU A 114 -14.02 18.02 9.81
C GLU A 114 -15.37 17.58 9.28
N ASN A 115 -15.47 17.34 7.96
CA ASN A 115 -16.68 16.88 7.30
C ASN A 115 -16.36 15.68 6.41
N PRO A 116 -16.34 14.47 6.97
CA PRO A 116 -15.94 13.28 6.22
C PRO A 116 -16.85 13.03 5.02
N ASP A 117 -16.28 12.84 3.82
CA ASP A 117 -17.03 12.38 2.65
C ASP A 117 -17.45 10.92 2.88
N PRO A 118 -18.76 10.60 2.92
CA PRO A 118 -19.20 9.25 3.30
C PRO A 118 -18.68 8.15 2.37
N LYS A 119 -18.53 8.44 1.07
CA LYS A 119 -18.06 7.46 0.10
C LYS A 119 -16.54 7.25 0.19
N TYR A 120 -15.77 8.31 0.40
CA TYR A 120 -14.33 8.20 0.63
C TYR A 120 -14.03 7.49 1.95
N LEU A 121 -14.79 7.79 3.01
CA LEU A 121 -14.69 7.11 4.30
C LEU A 121 -14.96 5.60 4.17
N ASP A 122 -16.03 5.21 3.47
CA ASP A 122 -16.34 3.78 3.23
C ASP A 122 -15.20 3.08 2.48
N VAL A 123 -14.70 3.69 1.40
CA VAL A 123 -13.56 3.16 0.63
C VAL A 123 -12.31 3.04 1.49
N ARG A 124 -11.94 4.07 2.26
CA ARG A 124 -10.74 4.01 3.11
C ARG A 124 -10.86 2.98 4.22
N ARG A 125 -12.04 2.82 4.83
CA ARG A 125 -12.30 1.78 5.84
C ARG A 125 -12.16 0.37 5.28
N LYS A 126 -12.45 0.16 4.00
CA LYS A 126 -12.35 -1.14 3.32
C LYS A 126 -11.05 -1.33 2.54
N THR A 127 -10.10 -0.39 2.67
CA THR A 127 -8.80 -0.49 2.02
C THR A 127 -7.72 -0.86 3.02
N ILE A 128 -6.84 -1.79 2.63
CA ILE A 128 -5.54 -2.05 3.24
C ILE A 128 -4.46 -1.46 2.34
N LEU A 129 -3.55 -0.66 2.90
CA LEU A 129 -2.43 -0.03 2.21
C LEU A 129 -1.12 -0.71 2.61
N ILE A 130 -0.49 -1.38 1.67
CA ILE A 130 0.80 -2.06 1.86
C ILE A 130 1.86 -1.39 1.00
N GLY A 131 2.81 -0.75 1.67
CA GLY A 131 3.90 -0.04 1.01
C GLY A 131 5.13 -0.92 0.75
N VAL A 132 5.95 -0.51 -0.22
CA VAL A 132 7.26 -1.10 -0.51
C VAL A 132 8.30 0.01 -0.63
N SER A 133 9.50 -0.25 -0.10
CA SER A 133 10.63 0.66 -0.23
C SER A 133 11.07 0.78 -1.70
N CYS A 134 11.02 2.00 -2.26
CA CYS A 134 11.47 2.26 -3.62
C CYS A 134 12.99 2.44 -3.75
N LYS A 135 13.50 2.20 -4.97
CA LYS A 135 14.82 2.67 -5.42
C LYS A 135 14.64 4.00 -6.17
N PRO A 136 15.07 5.13 -5.59
CA PRO A 136 14.92 6.43 -6.23
C PRO A 136 15.83 6.59 -7.46
N ASP A 137 15.43 7.47 -8.38
CA ASP A 137 16.24 7.95 -9.50
C ASP A 137 16.61 9.44 -9.32
N GLU A 138 17.37 10.01 -10.26
CA GLU A 138 17.79 11.42 -10.26
C GLU A 138 16.63 12.43 -10.31
N TYR A 139 15.41 12.00 -10.64
CA TYR A 139 14.23 12.86 -10.72
C TYR A 139 13.35 12.78 -9.45
N CYS A 140 13.79 12.06 -8.42
CA CYS A 140 13.04 11.86 -7.19
C CYS A 140 13.38 12.91 -6.11
N PHE A 141 12.39 13.73 -5.71
CA PHE A 141 12.55 14.74 -4.66
C PHE A 141 12.07 14.29 -3.27
N CYS A 142 11.83 12.98 -3.09
CA CYS A 142 11.18 12.44 -1.90
C CYS A 142 11.95 12.71 -0.60
N LEU A 143 13.28 12.81 -0.67
CA LEU A 143 14.09 13.14 0.51
C LEU A 143 13.89 14.60 0.91
N SER A 144 13.95 15.52 -0.05
CA SER A 144 13.76 16.96 0.15
C SER A 144 12.35 17.29 0.66
N THR A 145 11.34 16.54 0.26
CA THR A 145 9.95 16.70 0.72
C THR A 145 9.63 15.93 2.00
N GLY A 146 10.60 15.21 2.58
CA GLY A 146 10.38 14.42 3.79
C GLY A 146 9.48 13.18 3.61
N THR A 147 9.30 12.70 2.39
CA THR A 147 8.40 11.59 2.04
C THR A 147 9.14 10.31 1.60
N ALA A 148 10.46 10.26 1.78
CA ALA A 148 11.31 9.13 1.38
C ALA A 148 11.08 7.85 2.20
N PHE A 149 10.57 8.00 3.42
CA PHE A 149 10.26 6.95 4.39
C PHE A 149 8.80 7.07 4.82
N PRO A 150 8.13 5.98 5.22
CA PRO A 150 6.69 5.96 5.46
C PRO A 150 6.29 6.63 6.79
N ASP A 151 7.26 7.12 7.57
CA ASP A 151 7.07 7.95 8.75
C ASP A 151 6.07 9.08 8.51
N GLY A 152 5.03 9.18 9.34
CA GLY A 152 4.04 10.26 9.23
C GLY A 152 2.97 10.05 8.15
N ALA A 153 3.05 8.98 7.36
CA ALA A 153 1.96 8.55 6.48
C ALA A 153 1.06 7.49 7.13
N ASN A 154 -0.13 7.31 6.57
CA ASN A 154 -1.08 6.24 6.90
C ASN A 154 -0.82 5.00 6.04
N TRP A 155 -0.50 3.89 6.68
CA TRP A 155 -0.25 2.59 6.03
C TRP A 155 -0.46 1.45 7.03
N ASP A 156 -0.72 0.24 6.52
CA ASP A 156 -0.99 -0.93 7.35
C ASP A 156 0.24 -1.82 7.48
N LEU A 157 0.95 -2.06 6.36
CA LEU A 157 2.24 -2.75 6.31
C LEU A 157 3.24 -2.01 5.42
N PHE A 158 4.53 -2.13 5.72
CA PHE A 158 5.58 -1.57 4.88
C PHE A 158 6.75 -2.55 4.73
N LEU A 159 7.02 -2.96 3.49
CA LEU A 159 8.09 -3.89 3.14
C LEU A 159 9.35 -3.12 2.74
N THR A 160 10.46 -3.40 3.42
CA THR A 160 11.79 -2.90 3.04
C THR A 160 12.63 -4.03 2.48
N ASP A 161 13.12 -3.90 1.26
CA ASP A 161 14.02 -4.89 0.64
C ASP A 161 15.37 -4.88 1.36
N ILE A 162 15.72 -5.98 2.02
CA ILE A 162 17.00 -6.14 2.75
C ILE A 162 17.93 -7.15 2.07
N GLY A 163 17.69 -7.52 0.81
CA GLY A 163 18.50 -8.44 0.03
C GLY A 163 17.71 -9.65 -0.45
N ASN A 164 17.82 -10.78 0.25
CA ASN A 164 17.06 -12.00 -0.07
C ASN A 164 15.64 -11.99 0.52
N ASP A 165 15.41 -11.10 1.49
CA ASP A 165 14.18 -11.02 2.26
C ASP A 165 13.60 -9.60 2.25
N TYR A 166 12.35 -9.48 2.67
CA TYR A 166 11.70 -8.22 3.02
C TYR A 166 11.56 -8.10 4.54
N PHE A 167 12.01 -6.96 5.06
CA PHE A 167 11.71 -6.52 6.43
C PHE A 167 10.33 -5.86 6.44
N ILE A 168 9.36 -6.48 7.11
CA ILE A 168 7.98 -6.01 7.19
C ILE A 168 7.76 -5.27 8.50
N THR A 169 7.47 -3.98 8.42
CA THR A 169 7.03 -3.18 9.56
C THR A 169 5.50 -3.14 9.59
N VAL A 170 4.92 -3.11 10.79
CA VAL A 170 3.46 -2.97 11.01
C VAL A 170 3.12 -1.52 11.36
N GLY A 171 2.14 -0.96 10.66
CA GLY A 171 1.69 0.44 10.83
C GLY A 171 0.29 0.58 11.41
N SER A 172 -0.51 -0.49 11.42
CA SER A 172 -1.89 -0.48 11.93
C SER A 172 -2.34 -1.83 12.46
N PRO A 173 -3.47 -1.88 13.22
CA PRO A 173 -4.11 -3.15 13.61
C PRO A 173 -4.50 -4.04 12.43
N LYS A 174 -4.93 -3.48 11.30
CA LYS A 174 -5.24 -4.26 10.09
C LYS A 174 -4.00 -4.95 9.53
N GLY A 175 -2.85 -4.28 9.60
CA GLY A 175 -1.58 -4.88 9.22
C GLY A 175 -1.24 -6.08 10.11
N ASP A 176 -1.47 -5.97 11.42
CA ASP A 176 -1.28 -7.06 12.38
C ASP A 176 -2.17 -8.27 12.05
N GLU A 177 -3.45 -8.04 11.74
CA GLU A 177 -4.39 -9.08 11.30
C GLU A 177 -3.89 -9.83 10.05
N VAL A 178 -3.36 -9.11 9.06
CA VAL A 178 -2.76 -9.70 7.85
C VAL A 178 -1.58 -10.59 8.21
N LEU A 179 -0.66 -10.13 9.06
CA LEU A 179 0.52 -10.92 9.45
C LEU A 179 0.14 -12.15 10.29
N ILE A 180 -0.87 -12.04 11.16
CA ILE A 180 -1.37 -13.19 11.93
C ILE A 180 -1.95 -14.26 11.00
N SER A 181 -2.73 -13.87 10.00
CA SER A 181 -3.33 -14.80 9.04
C SER A 181 -2.28 -15.47 8.14
N LEU A 182 -1.18 -14.79 7.83
CA LEU A 182 -0.11 -15.27 6.95
C LEU A 182 1.15 -15.68 7.72
N LYS A 183 1.02 -15.94 9.03
CA LYS A 183 2.15 -16.23 9.94
C LYS A 183 3.02 -17.41 9.50
N HIS A 184 2.48 -18.36 8.72
CA HIS A 184 3.22 -19.52 8.25
C HIS A 184 4.29 -19.17 7.20
N LEU A 185 4.17 -17.99 6.57
CA LEU A 185 5.14 -17.43 5.61
C LEU A 185 6.16 -16.50 6.25
N LEU A 186 6.00 -16.24 7.55
CA LEU A 186 6.74 -15.19 8.24
C LEU A 186 7.65 -15.82 9.29
N ARG A 187 8.85 -15.28 9.40
CA ARG A 187 9.77 -15.59 10.51
C ARG A 187 9.99 -14.38 11.40
N GLU A 188 10.43 -14.64 12.62
CA GLU A 188 10.86 -13.60 13.55
C GLU A 188 12.12 -12.89 13.05
N ILE A 189 12.25 -11.62 13.47
CA ILE A 189 13.42 -10.81 13.18
C ILE A 189 14.65 -11.28 13.97
N THR A 190 15.81 -11.21 13.33
CA THR A 190 17.11 -11.41 13.99
C THR A 190 17.88 -10.11 14.08
N GLN A 191 18.97 -10.10 14.87
CA GLN A 191 19.86 -8.94 14.94
C GLN A 191 20.53 -8.62 13.60
N GLU A 192 20.79 -9.64 12.77
CA GLU A 192 21.35 -9.48 11.44
C GLU A 192 20.36 -8.76 10.52
N ASP A 193 19.08 -9.14 10.54
CA ASP A 193 18.02 -8.48 9.75
C ASP A 193 17.89 -6.99 10.12
N LEU A 194 17.92 -6.69 11.42
CA LEU A 194 17.89 -5.31 11.92
C LEU A 194 19.10 -4.50 11.43
N ASN A 195 20.28 -5.10 11.38
CA ASN A 195 21.48 -4.44 10.87
C ASN A 195 21.38 -4.21 9.35
N LEU A 196 20.85 -5.17 8.59
CA LEU A 196 20.60 -5.02 7.15
C LEU A 196 19.56 -3.93 6.86
N TYR A 197 18.48 -3.88 7.64
CA TYR A 197 17.48 -2.83 7.56
C TYR A 197 18.11 -1.45 7.79
N LYS A 198 18.85 -1.27 8.90
CA LYS A 198 19.54 0.00 9.22
C LYS A 198 20.51 0.42 8.12
N LYS A 199 21.29 -0.52 7.58
CA LYS A 199 22.24 -0.27 6.48
C LYS A 199 21.51 0.18 5.21
N THR A 200 20.42 -0.50 4.85
CA THR A 200 19.63 -0.18 3.66
C THR A 200 18.97 1.19 3.77
N SER A 201 18.34 1.48 4.90
CA SER A 201 17.71 2.78 5.18
C SER A 201 18.73 3.92 5.16
N SER A 202 19.91 3.71 5.74
CA SER A 202 21.01 4.69 5.70
C SER A 202 21.53 4.92 4.29
N ARG A 203 21.70 3.85 3.49
CA ARG A 203 22.10 3.96 2.09
C ARG A 203 21.09 4.76 1.28
N LYS A 204 19.79 4.51 1.46
CA LYS A 204 18.73 5.25 0.77
C LYS A 204 18.78 6.74 1.11
N LYS A 205 19.03 7.08 2.38
CA LYS A 205 19.17 8.47 2.84
C LYS A 205 20.36 9.20 2.19
N ASN A 206 21.43 8.47 1.85
CA ASN A 206 22.65 9.04 1.25
C ASN A 206 22.69 8.96 -0.28
N ALA A 207 21.75 8.25 -0.91
CA ALA A 207 21.70 8.04 -2.36
C ALA A 207 20.83 9.08 -3.10
N LEU A 208 20.19 9.99 -2.36
CA LEU A 208 19.30 11.05 -2.82
C LEU A 208 19.87 12.41 -2.43
#